data_AF-A0A3N2MJ09-F1
#
_entry.id   AF-A0A3N2MJ09-F1
#
_cell.length_a   1.000
_cell.length_b   1.000
_cell.length_c   1.000
_cell.angle_alpha   90.00
_cell.angle_beta   90.00
_cell.angle_gamma   90.00
#
_symmetry.space_group_name_H-M   'P 1'
#
loop_
_entity.id
_entity.type
_entity.pdbx_description
1 polymer ?
#
loop_
_entity_poly.entity_id
_entity_poly.type
_entity_poly.pdbx_seq_one_letter_code
_entity_poly.pdbx_strand_id
1 'polypeptide(L)'
;MENIVTTIIMILIVACMPVVSKGEEPVDTVKVVKKADEVVVTRKGTVTRLEATRMDSLQNGKYYIYEVDVRTSSPDEEYDLPDLWEMKLPFLPNDCDNCSGRRLRRQLTGFSHVYWGWRFNYNDRREVKNGFEVGVRDLVGVRWDHGPQTVGFSIGAGFGMMRFLAQDGFCYAKHGDALVFRKISEGIKVDKSRFDVWRFHIPVLLDVPLGKVGNFSIGGVANLNTYASSKTQTISGDERESVKYKHFQQRLFTADLFASLTIEGIGIYATWSPMSVFGAGFGPELKGWSIGVDLLTF
;
A
#
# COMPACT_ATOMS: atom_id res chain seq x y z
N MET A 1 -14.81 -28.04 18.60
CA MET A 1 -13.85 -27.30 17.75
C MET A 1 -14.54 -26.45 16.67
N GLU A 2 -15.81 -26.71 16.31
CA GLU A 2 -16.55 -25.94 15.31
C GLU A 2 -16.97 -24.53 15.75
N ASN A 3 -17.08 -24.26 17.06
CA ASN A 3 -17.55 -22.98 17.60
C ASN A 3 -16.47 -21.88 17.70
N ILE A 4 -15.19 -22.24 17.60
CA ILE A 4 -14.09 -21.26 17.69
C ILE A 4 -13.83 -20.62 16.32
N VAL A 5 -13.98 -21.40 15.24
CA VAL A 5 -13.76 -20.93 13.86
C VAL A 5 -14.85 -19.96 13.41
N THR A 6 -16.11 -20.18 13.82
CA THR A 6 -17.24 -19.29 13.54
C THR A 6 -17.13 -17.96 14.28
N THR A 7 -16.57 -17.96 15.50
CA THR A 7 -16.41 -16.73 16.29
C THR A 7 -15.32 -15.81 15.72
N ILE A 8 -14.24 -16.38 15.16
CA ILE A 8 -13.15 -15.61 14.53
C ILE A 8 -13.61 -15.00 13.18
N ILE A 9 -14.46 -15.69 12.43
CA ILE A 9 -15.01 -15.18 11.15
C ILE A 9 -16.02 -14.04 11.39
N MET A 10 -16.78 -14.06 12.49
CA MET A 10 -17.71 -12.98 12.82
C MET A 10 -17.00 -11.68 13.22
N ILE A 11 -15.85 -11.76 13.90
CA ILE A 11 -15.07 -10.57 14.31
C ILE A 11 -14.42 -9.89 13.09
N LEU A 12 -14.08 -10.64 12.04
CA LEU A 12 -13.46 -10.07 10.82
C LEU A 12 -14.45 -9.32 9.90
N ILE A 13 -15.75 -9.64 9.96
CA ILE A 13 -16.77 -9.00 9.10
C ILE A 13 -17.27 -7.67 9.68
N VAL A 14 -17.22 -7.49 11.01
CA VAL A 14 -17.62 -6.24 11.67
C VAL A 14 -16.59 -5.09 11.45
N ALA A 15 -15.36 -5.40 11.06
CA ALA A 15 -14.32 -4.41 10.80
C ALA A 15 -14.39 -3.72 9.41
N CYS A 16 -15.33 -4.13 8.54
CA CYS A 16 -15.43 -3.63 7.15
C CYS A 16 -16.65 -2.74 6.86
N MET A 17 -17.41 -2.30 7.87
CA MET A 17 -18.47 -1.31 7.65
C MET A 17 -17.90 0.11 7.71
N PRO A 18 -18.10 0.96 6.69
CA PRO A 18 -17.75 2.37 6.79
C PRO A 18 -18.64 3.02 7.85
N VAL A 19 -18.05 3.45 8.96
CA VAL A 19 -18.71 4.33 9.92
C VAL A 19 -18.87 5.68 9.23
N VAL A 20 -20.08 5.98 8.76
CA VAL A 20 -20.44 7.35 8.37
C VAL A 20 -20.61 8.14 9.66
N SER A 21 -19.52 8.75 10.10
CA SER A 21 -19.54 9.81 11.11
C SER A 21 -20.23 11.03 10.50
N LYS A 22 -21.45 11.34 10.93
CA LYS A 22 -22.01 12.68 10.79
C LYS A 22 -21.48 13.52 11.95
N GLY A 23 -20.25 14.03 11.79
CA GLY A 23 -19.79 15.16 12.59
C GLY A 23 -20.38 16.44 12.00
N GLU A 24 -21.12 17.21 12.79
CA GLU A 24 -21.34 18.62 12.50
C GLU A 24 -19.98 19.32 12.60
N GLU A 25 -19.44 19.75 11.46
CA GLU A 25 -18.27 20.62 11.43
C GLU A 25 -18.62 21.96 12.11
N PRO A 26 -17.74 22.54 12.94
CA PRO A 26 -17.92 23.92 13.33
C PRO A 26 -17.87 24.79 12.07
N VAL A 27 -18.91 25.61 11.87
CA VAL A 27 -19.05 26.45 10.68
C VAL A 27 -17.85 27.38 10.57
N ASP A 28 -16.88 27.00 9.74
CA ASP A 28 -15.74 27.85 9.39
C ASP A 28 -16.27 29.02 8.56
N THR A 29 -16.62 30.10 9.26
CA THR A 29 -17.34 31.21 8.67
C THR A 29 -16.33 32.15 8.02
N VAL A 30 -15.86 31.82 6.81
CA VAL A 30 -15.12 32.76 5.96
C VAL A 30 -16.07 33.89 5.56
N LYS A 31 -16.05 34.99 6.32
CA LYS A 31 -16.85 36.19 6.03
C LYS A 31 -16.05 37.12 5.12
N VAL A 32 -16.50 37.24 3.86
CA VAL A 32 -15.90 38.15 2.88
C VAL A 32 -16.41 39.57 3.12
N VAL A 33 -15.56 40.45 3.66
CA VAL A 33 -15.86 41.89 3.78
C VAL A 33 -15.52 42.57 2.45
N LYS A 34 -16.54 43.08 1.75
CA LYS A 34 -16.36 43.83 0.49
C LYS A 34 -16.42 45.33 0.79
N LYS A 35 -15.46 46.10 0.25
CA LYS A 35 -15.38 47.57 0.34
C LYS A 35 -15.25 48.11 1.79
N ALA A 36 -14.24 47.65 2.53
CA ALA A 36 -13.82 48.33 3.75
C ALA A 36 -12.99 49.57 3.39
N ASP A 37 -13.20 50.67 4.10
CA ASP A 37 -12.47 51.92 3.85
C ASP A 37 -11.14 51.94 4.62
N GLU A 38 -11.13 51.35 5.82
CA GLU A 38 -9.94 51.22 6.65
C GLU A 38 -9.95 49.86 7.38
N VAL A 39 -8.80 49.19 7.39
CA VAL A 39 -8.60 47.94 8.15
C VAL A 39 -7.43 48.18 9.11
N VAL A 40 -7.72 48.15 10.41
CA VAL A 40 -6.72 48.30 11.47
C VAL A 40 -6.43 46.93 12.06
N VAL A 41 -5.17 46.51 11.96
CA VAL A 41 -4.68 45.28 12.56
C VAL A 41 -3.88 45.65 13.80
N THR A 42 -4.35 45.26 14.98
CA THR A 42 -3.66 45.53 16.25
C THR A 42 -3.20 44.21 16.86
N ARG A 43 -1.89 44.01 16.95
CA ARG A 43 -1.30 42.86 17.63
C ARG A 43 -0.88 43.26 19.05
N LYS A 44 -1.48 42.63 20.06
CA LYS A 44 -1.06 42.74 21.46
C LYS A 44 -0.71 41.35 21.99
N GLY A 45 0.58 41.07 22.10
CA GLY A 45 1.08 39.77 22.53
C GLY A 45 0.72 38.65 21.54
N THR A 46 0.08 37.60 22.05
CA THR A 46 -0.39 36.43 21.28
C THR A 46 -1.74 36.64 20.60
N VAL A 47 -2.38 37.80 20.79
CA VAL A 47 -3.69 38.10 20.22
C VAL A 47 -3.54 39.11 19.09
N THR A 48 -4.04 38.75 17.91
CA THR A 48 -4.19 39.67 16.78
C THR A 48 -5.65 40.06 16.66
N ARG A 49 -5.94 41.35 16.83
CA ARG A 49 -7.27 41.95 16.70
C ARG A 49 -7.39 42.63 15.34
N LEU A 50 -8.44 42.29 14.59
CA LEU A 50 -8.74 42.84 13.28
C LEU A 50 -9.99 43.70 13.37
N GLU A 51 -9.88 44.99 13.04
CA GLU A 51 -11.01 45.92 12.98
C GLU A 51 -11.15 46.44 11.55
N ALA A 52 -12.30 46.19 10.92
CA ALA A 52 -12.63 46.75 9.62
C ALA A 52 -13.70 47.84 9.77
N THR A 53 -13.38 49.06 9.32
CA THR A 53 -14.24 50.24 9.38
C THR A 53 -14.78 50.57 7.99
N ARG A 54 -16.06 50.94 7.93
CA ARG A 54 -16.69 51.53 6.75
C ARG A 54 -17.41 52.82 7.14
N MET A 55 -17.19 53.88 6.37
CA MET A 55 -17.93 55.15 6.49
C MET A 55 -19.08 55.16 5.48
N ASP A 56 -20.25 55.60 5.92
CA ASP A 56 -21.36 55.90 5.01
C ASP A 56 -21.55 57.42 4.88
N SER A 57 -21.76 57.88 3.65
CA SER A 57 -21.79 59.30 3.27
C SER A 57 -23.06 60.05 3.70
N LEU A 58 -23.97 59.39 4.42
CA LEU A 58 -25.28 59.92 4.81
C LEU A 58 -25.55 59.96 6.32
N GLN A 59 -24.75 59.30 7.15
CA GLN A 59 -24.78 59.49 8.61
C GLN A 59 -23.36 59.35 9.15
N ASN A 60 -22.88 60.39 9.83
CA ASN A 60 -21.53 60.55 10.37
C ASN A 60 -21.25 59.57 11.55
N GLY A 61 -21.36 58.27 11.31
CA GLY A 61 -21.19 57.20 12.30
C GLY A 61 -20.29 56.10 11.76
N LYS A 62 -19.23 55.76 12.51
CA LYS A 62 -18.36 54.62 12.23
C LYS A 62 -19.11 53.33 12.54
N TYR A 63 -19.18 52.40 11.58
CA TYR A 63 -19.71 51.06 11.82
C TYR A 63 -18.54 50.07 12.01
N TYR A 64 -18.53 49.38 13.15
CA TYR A 64 -17.62 48.27 13.44
C TYR A 64 -18.23 46.98 12.90
N ILE A 65 -17.52 46.28 12.01
CA ILE A 65 -18.07 45.10 11.33
C ILE A 65 -17.52 43.79 11.89
N TYR A 66 -16.37 43.79 12.57
CA TYR A 66 -15.77 42.53 13.03
C TYR A 66 -14.71 42.72 14.11
N GLU A 67 -14.69 41.81 15.07
CA GLU A 67 -13.65 41.66 16.09
C GLU A 67 -13.40 40.17 16.30
N VAL A 68 -12.16 39.72 16.11
CA VAL A 68 -11.74 38.34 16.39
C VAL A 68 -10.39 38.34 17.07
N ASP A 69 -10.30 37.59 18.16
CA ASP A 69 -9.07 37.32 18.89
C ASP A 69 -8.42 36.05 18.31
N VAL A 70 -7.43 36.23 17.43
CA VAL A 70 -6.61 35.11 16.98
C VAL A 70 -5.50 34.89 17.99
N ARG A 71 -5.64 33.86 18.85
CA ARG A 71 -4.57 33.40 19.74
C ARG A 71 -3.56 32.60 18.93
N THR A 72 -2.39 33.18 18.71
CA THR A 72 -1.24 32.44 18.20
C THR A 72 -0.62 31.68 19.36
N SER A 73 -0.61 30.34 19.27
CA SER A 73 0.33 29.54 20.04
C SER A 73 1.76 30.02 19.74
N SER A 74 2.61 29.89 20.74
CA SER A 74 3.98 30.43 20.91
C SER A 74 4.84 30.65 19.65
N PRO A 75 5.73 31.68 19.62
CA PRO A 75 6.64 31.95 18.51
C PRO A 75 7.82 30.97 18.34
N ASP A 76 7.97 30.00 19.24
CA ASP A 76 9.17 29.13 19.32
C ASP A 76 8.92 27.69 18.87
N GLU A 77 7.77 27.40 18.24
CA GLU A 77 7.55 26.11 17.59
C GLU A 77 8.12 26.18 16.18
N GLU A 78 9.32 25.61 16.03
CA GLU A 78 9.87 25.09 14.78
C GLU A 78 8.72 24.50 13.96
N TYR A 79 8.57 24.91 12.70
CA TYR A 79 7.50 24.47 11.80
C TYR A 79 7.62 22.95 11.54
N ASP A 80 7.18 22.15 12.51
CA ASP A 80 6.78 20.78 12.27
C ASP A 80 5.61 20.87 11.30
N LEU A 81 5.83 20.31 10.11
CA LEU A 81 4.82 20.19 9.06
C LEU A 81 3.50 19.75 9.71
N PRO A 82 2.37 20.48 9.51
CA PRO A 82 1.12 20.13 10.16
C PRO A 82 0.82 18.66 9.90
N ASP A 83 0.48 17.93 10.97
CA ASP A 83 0.10 16.52 11.02
C ASP A 83 -1.21 16.30 10.23
N LEU A 84 -1.18 16.55 8.93
CA LEU A 84 -2.31 16.48 7.99
C LEU A 84 -2.87 15.05 7.79
N TRP A 85 -2.33 14.07 8.51
CA TRP A 85 -2.75 12.68 8.49
C TRP A 85 -2.92 12.19 9.94
N GLU A 86 -3.79 12.85 10.72
CA GLU A 86 -4.35 12.27 11.95
C GLU A 86 -5.23 11.06 11.60
N MET A 87 -4.63 9.93 11.22
CA MET A 87 -5.34 8.67 11.12
C MET A 87 -5.66 8.18 12.54
N LYS A 88 -6.83 8.55 13.06
CA LYS A 88 -7.39 7.98 14.29
C LYS A 88 -7.84 6.54 14.01
N LEU A 89 -6.91 5.59 14.19
CA LEU A 89 -7.20 4.17 14.04
C LEU A 89 -8.07 3.70 15.21
N PRO A 90 -9.25 3.09 14.98
CA PRO A 90 -10.26 2.80 16.01
C PRO A 90 -9.86 1.71 17.02
N PHE A 91 -8.67 1.12 16.88
CA PHE A 91 -8.13 0.07 17.75
C PHE A 91 -6.99 0.56 18.65
N LEU A 92 -6.59 1.83 18.51
CA LEU A 92 -5.59 2.47 19.34
C LEU A 92 -6.30 3.47 20.27
N PRO A 93 -6.15 3.34 21.61
CA PRO A 93 -6.74 4.29 22.53
C PRO A 93 -6.14 5.68 22.27
N ASN A 94 -7.01 6.59 21.86
CA ASN A 94 -6.69 8.01 21.78
C ASN A 94 -6.97 8.62 23.16
N ASP A 95 -5.99 9.38 23.64
CA ASP A 95 -6.00 10.15 24.88
C ASP A 95 -5.84 9.35 26.18
N CYS A 96 -4.63 9.45 26.73
CA CYS A 96 -4.43 9.38 28.16
C CYS A 96 -3.73 10.67 28.64
N ASP A 97 -4.51 11.61 29.16
CA ASP A 97 -4.11 12.95 29.62
C ASP A 97 -3.06 12.98 30.76
N ASN A 98 -2.62 11.82 31.25
CA ASN A 98 -1.56 11.69 32.25
C ASN A 98 -0.54 10.59 31.92
N CYS A 99 -0.49 10.13 30.68
CA CYS A 99 0.62 9.29 30.23
C CYS A 99 1.84 10.18 29.97
N SER A 100 2.89 10.05 30.78
CA SER A 100 4.27 10.38 30.34
C SER A 100 4.74 9.39 29.25
N GLY A 101 3.86 9.03 28.32
CA GLY A 101 3.89 7.82 27.50
C GLY A 101 4.13 8.16 26.05
N ARG A 102 5.38 7.97 25.63
CA ARG A 102 5.86 7.73 24.25
C ARG A 102 4.98 8.31 23.11
N ARG A 103 5.37 9.49 22.64
CA ARG A 103 4.84 10.15 21.45
C ARG A 103 4.87 9.21 20.23
N LEU A 104 3.84 9.29 19.39
CA LEU A 104 3.81 8.65 18.08
C LEU A 104 4.97 9.20 17.25
N ARG A 105 5.81 8.30 16.74
CA ARG A 105 6.95 8.60 15.89
C ARG A 105 6.63 8.17 14.48
N ARG A 106 6.79 9.10 13.53
CA ARG A 106 6.70 8.84 12.10
C ARG A 106 8.11 8.68 11.53
N GLN A 107 8.35 7.63 10.77
CA GLN A 107 9.64 7.37 10.12
C GLN A 107 9.42 7.12 8.64
N LEU A 108 10.30 7.68 7.81
CA LEU A 108 10.38 7.29 6.41
C LEU A 108 11.11 5.94 6.35
N THR A 109 10.50 4.95 5.73
CA THR A 109 11.12 3.65 5.43
C THR A 109 11.54 3.62 3.97
N GLY A 110 12.54 2.80 3.66
CA GLY A 110 13.01 2.65 2.30
C GLY A 110 13.81 1.38 2.10
N PHE A 111 13.68 0.81 0.90
CA PHE A 111 14.28 -0.48 0.56
C PHE A 111 13.97 -1.61 1.56
N SER A 112 12.86 -1.52 2.27
CA SER A 112 12.45 -2.56 3.22
C SER A 112 11.78 -3.72 2.47
N HIS A 113 11.99 -4.93 2.97
CA HIS A 113 11.51 -6.18 2.38
C HIS A 113 11.98 -6.38 0.94
N VAL A 114 13.30 -6.41 0.74
CA VAL A 114 13.89 -6.93 -0.51
C VAL A 114 13.76 -8.45 -0.47
N TYR A 115 13.08 -9.01 -1.46
CA TYR A 115 12.68 -10.41 -1.41
C TYR A 115 13.05 -11.17 -2.68
N TRP A 116 13.35 -12.45 -2.49
CA TRP A 116 13.42 -13.44 -3.56
C TRP A 116 12.87 -14.76 -3.03
N GLY A 117 11.97 -15.41 -3.78
CA GLY A 117 11.39 -16.68 -3.33
C GLY A 117 10.84 -17.53 -4.44
N TRP A 118 10.59 -18.79 -4.08
CA TRP A 118 9.92 -19.76 -4.94
C TRP A 118 8.42 -19.54 -4.87
N ARG A 119 7.77 -19.60 -6.03
CA ARG A 119 6.32 -19.47 -6.17
C ARG A 119 5.72 -20.82 -6.52
N PHE A 120 4.80 -21.27 -5.70
CA PHE A 120 4.06 -22.51 -5.82
C PHE A 120 2.65 -22.20 -6.26
N ASN A 121 2.27 -22.72 -7.42
CA ASN A 121 0.93 -22.49 -7.96
C ASN A 121 0.00 -23.60 -7.47
N TYR A 122 -1.25 -23.22 -7.21
CA TYR A 122 -2.31 -24.16 -6.91
C TYR A 122 -3.54 -23.81 -7.73
N ASN A 123 -4.35 -24.81 -8.04
CA ASN A 123 -5.58 -24.70 -8.85
C ASN A 123 -5.36 -24.37 -10.34
N ASP A 124 -4.12 -24.38 -10.81
CA ASP A 124 -3.84 -24.38 -12.23
C ASP A 124 -4.14 -25.74 -12.85
N ARG A 125 -4.58 -25.74 -14.11
CA ARG A 125 -4.47 -26.94 -14.94
C ARG A 125 -2.99 -27.29 -14.92
N ARG A 126 -2.63 -28.58 -14.83
CA ARG A 126 -1.25 -29.14 -14.64
C ARG A 126 -0.22 -28.76 -15.74
N GLU A 127 -0.47 -27.68 -16.46
CA GLU A 127 0.19 -27.07 -17.61
C GLU A 127 1.20 -25.99 -17.18
N VAL A 128 1.24 -25.63 -15.89
CA VAL A 128 2.14 -24.62 -15.32
C VAL A 128 2.98 -25.24 -14.20
N LYS A 129 4.27 -24.91 -14.22
CA LYS A 129 5.24 -25.25 -13.18
C LYS A 129 5.37 -24.13 -12.17
N ASN A 130 5.88 -24.50 -10.99
CA ASN A 130 6.39 -23.55 -10.02
C ASN A 130 7.41 -22.61 -10.64
N GLY A 131 7.48 -21.39 -10.11
CA GLY A 131 8.36 -20.36 -10.60
C GLY A 131 9.01 -19.61 -9.45
N PHE A 132 9.24 -18.32 -9.65
CA PHE A 132 9.84 -17.48 -8.62
C PHE A 132 9.25 -16.08 -8.63
N GLU A 133 9.46 -15.37 -7.53
CA GLU A 133 9.22 -13.95 -7.43
C GLU A 133 10.43 -13.23 -6.82
N VAL A 134 10.57 -11.96 -7.20
CA VAL A 134 11.67 -11.09 -6.77
C VAL A 134 11.20 -9.65 -6.77
N GLY A 135 11.69 -8.83 -5.85
CA GLY A 135 11.36 -7.41 -5.80
C GLY A 135 11.72 -6.75 -4.49
N VAL A 136 11.14 -5.57 -4.29
CA VAL A 136 11.18 -4.79 -3.05
C VAL A 136 9.74 -4.43 -2.72
N ARG A 137 9.21 -4.89 -1.59
CA ARG A 137 7.80 -4.60 -1.23
C ARG A 137 7.62 -3.14 -0.84
N ASP A 138 8.55 -2.59 -0.07
CA ASP A 138 8.51 -1.22 0.42
C ASP A 138 9.79 -0.48 -0.01
N LEU A 139 9.78 0.02 -1.24
CA LEU A 139 10.89 0.83 -1.75
C LEU A 139 10.92 2.20 -1.06
N VAL A 140 9.75 2.78 -0.81
CA VAL A 140 9.54 3.99 -0.04
C VAL A 140 8.23 3.90 0.71
N GLY A 141 8.26 4.20 2.00
CA GLY A 141 7.10 4.06 2.86
C GLY A 141 7.16 4.96 4.08
N VAL A 142 6.08 4.90 4.84
CA VAL A 142 5.94 5.58 6.11
C VAL A 142 5.59 4.54 7.16
N ARG A 143 6.33 4.56 8.25
CA ARG A 143 6.08 3.77 9.46
C ARG A 143 5.67 4.68 10.60
N TRP A 144 4.68 4.25 11.35
CA TRP A 144 4.25 4.86 12.61
C TRP A 144 4.47 3.87 13.74
N ASP A 145 5.17 4.29 14.79
CA ASP A 145 5.37 3.50 16.01
C ASP A 145 5.41 4.40 17.25
N HIS A 146 5.29 3.81 18.44
CA HIS A 146 5.44 4.52 19.72
C HIS A 146 6.85 4.33 20.31
N GLY A 147 7.85 3.95 19.50
CA GLY A 147 9.24 3.81 19.93
C GLY A 147 9.94 2.50 19.51
N PRO A 148 11.21 2.31 19.95
CA PRO A 148 12.14 1.33 19.36
C PRO A 148 11.80 -0.16 19.52
N GLN A 149 10.74 -0.49 20.26
CA GLN A 149 10.32 -1.88 20.55
C GLN A 149 8.79 -1.99 20.66
N THR A 150 8.06 -1.09 20.00
CA THR A 150 6.61 -1.14 19.96
C THR A 150 6.15 -1.65 18.61
N VAL A 151 4.95 -2.22 18.59
CA VAL A 151 4.28 -2.56 17.33
C VAL A 151 4.19 -1.29 16.47
N GLY A 152 4.58 -1.42 15.21
CA GLY A 152 4.52 -0.36 14.21
C GLY A 152 3.51 -0.70 13.12
N PHE A 153 2.92 0.33 12.54
CA PHE A 153 2.12 0.23 11.33
C PHE A 153 2.91 0.86 10.18
N SER A 154 2.95 0.21 9.02
CA SER A 154 3.64 0.74 7.85
C SER A 154 2.80 0.64 6.58
N ILE A 155 2.90 1.67 5.75
CA ILE A 155 2.36 1.69 4.39
C ILE A 155 3.43 2.18 3.44
N GLY A 156 3.50 1.60 2.24
CA GLY A 156 4.54 1.99 1.30
C GLY A 156 4.18 1.77 -0.14
N ALA A 157 5.20 1.92 -0.98
CA ALA A 157 5.16 1.64 -2.40
C ALA A 157 6.42 0.87 -2.80
N GLY A 158 6.24 -0.18 -3.58
CA GLY A 158 7.35 -1.00 -4.06
C GLY A 158 7.10 -1.59 -5.44
N PHE A 159 7.98 -2.47 -5.85
CA PHE A 159 7.95 -3.06 -7.18
C PHE A 159 8.55 -4.46 -7.19
N GLY A 160 8.01 -5.32 -8.05
CA GLY A 160 8.48 -6.68 -8.18
C GLY A 160 8.03 -7.37 -9.45
N MET A 161 8.53 -8.57 -9.61
CA MET A 161 8.21 -9.47 -10.72
C MET A 161 7.88 -10.86 -10.18
N MET A 162 6.95 -11.53 -10.84
CA MET A 162 6.77 -12.98 -10.72
C MET A 162 6.92 -13.64 -12.09
N ARG A 163 7.50 -14.84 -12.09
CA ARG A 163 7.65 -15.69 -13.27
C ARG A 163 6.92 -17.00 -13.07
N PHE A 164 6.18 -17.42 -14.10
CA PHE A 164 5.58 -18.72 -14.23
C PHE A 164 6.28 -19.49 -15.36
N LEU A 165 6.50 -20.78 -15.16
CA LEU A 165 7.12 -21.66 -16.17
C LEU A 165 6.03 -22.56 -16.76
N ALA A 166 6.09 -22.86 -18.05
CA ALA A 166 5.19 -23.84 -18.64
C ALA A 166 5.63 -25.27 -18.24
N GLN A 167 4.67 -26.19 -18.14
CA GLN A 167 4.93 -27.61 -17.96
C GLN A 167 5.61 -28.22 -19.20
N ASP A 168 6.37 -29.30 -19.01
CA ASP A 168 6.97 -30.04 -20.13
C ASP A 168 5.88 -30.53 -21.09
N GLY A 169 6.10 -30.34 -22.39
CA GLY A 169 5.10 -30.63 -23.42
C GLY A 169 4.17 -29.46 -23.75
N PHE A 170 4.20 -28.36 -22.98
CA PHE A 170 3.39 -27.17 -23.20
C PHE A 170 4.24 -25.91 -23.40
N CYS A 171 3.70 -24.94 -24.13
CA CYS A 171 4.24 -23.61 -24.21
C CYS A 171 3.14 -22.55 -24.12
N TYR A 172 3.51 -21.37 -23.62
CA TYR A 172 2.62 -20.22 -23.61
C TYR A 172 2.47 -19.67 -25.04
N ALA A 173 1.22 -19.45 -25.43
CA ALA A 173 0.80 -18.79 -26.65
C ALA A 173 -0.24 -17.70 -26.35
N LYS A 174 -0.58 -16.90 -27.36
CA LYS A 174 -1.55 -15.82 -27.27
C LYS A 174 -2.67 -16.07 -28.28
N HIS A 175 -3.93 -15.98 -27.85
CA HIS A 175 -5.11 -16.05 -28.71
C HIS A 175 -6.02 -14.86 -28.42
N GLY A 176 -6.14 -13.93 -29.37
CA GLY A 176 -6.68 -12.60 -29.05
C GLY A 176 -5.82 -11.97 -27.95
N ASP A 177 -6.43 -11.46 -26.87
CA ASP A 177 -5.70 -10.95 -25.69
C ASP A 177 -5.56 -11.97 -24.54
N ALA A 178 -6.00 -13.21 -24.76
CA ALA A 178 -5.92 -14.27 -23.77
C ALA A 178 -4.57 -15.02 -23.83
N LEU A 179 -4.06 -15.39 -22.66
CA LEU A 179 -2.95 -16.33 -22.51
C LEU A 179 -3.48 -17.77 -22.62
N VAL A 180 -2.95 -18.55 -23.55
CA VAL A 180 -3.37 -19.94 -23.78
C VAL A 180 -2.16 -20.88 -23.77
N PHE A 181 -2.39 -22.14 -23.41
CA PHE A 181 -1.38 -23.18 -23.56
C PHE A 181 -1.51 -23.85 -24.92
N ARG A 182 -0.36 -24.06 -25.57
CA ARG A 182 -0.26 -24.86 -26.78
C ARG A 182 0.58 -26.09 -26.49
N LYS A 183 0.09 -27.25 -26.89
CA LYS A 183 0.89 -28.48 -26.87
C LYS A 183 1.98 -28.39 -27.93
N ILE A 184 3.19 -28.78 -27.57
CA ILE A 184 4.34 -28.76 -28.48
C ILE A 184 4.14 -29.87 -29.53
N SER A 185 4.37 -29.54 -30.81
CA SER A 185 4.30 -30.51 -31.92
C SER A 185 5.48 -31.48 -31.88
N GLU A 186 5.28 -32.70 -32.37
CA GLU A 186 6.34 -33.71 -32.45
C GLU A 186 7.54 -33.20 -33.25
N GLY A 187 8.75 -33.45 -32.75
CA GLY A 187 10.02 -33.02 -33.37
C GLY A 187 10.56 -31.67 -32.93
N ILE A 188 9.79 -30.83 -32.21
CA ILE A 188 10.25 -29.53 -31.70
C ILE A 188 10.58 -29.64 -30.21
N LYS A 189 11.79 -29.21 -29.80
CA LYS A 189 12.17 -29.15 -28.38
C LYS A 189 11.96 -27.72 -27.86
N VAL A 190 11.25 -27.56 -26.75
CA VAL A 190 11.17 -26.27 -26.04
C VAL A 190 12.34 -26.17 -25.08
N ASP A 191 13.16 -25.13 -25.24
CA ASP A 191 14.23 -24.80 -24.30
C ASP A 191 13.63 -24.11 -23.07
N LYS A 192 12.86 -23.03 -23.30
CA LYS A 192 12.30 -22.19 -22.24
C LYS A 192 10.94 -21.64 -22.67
N SER A 193 9.90 -21.87 -21.88
CA SER A 193 8.64 -21.14 -22.00
C SER A 193 8.26 -20.54 -20.66
N ARG A 194 8.20 -19.21 -20.61
CA ARG A 194 8.01 -18.45 -19.37
C ARG A 194 7.00 -17.33 -19.56
N PHE A 195 6.27 -17.03 -18.50
CA PHE A 195 5.34 -15.92 -18.40
C PHE A 195 5.75 -15.03 -17.24
N ASP A 196 6.05 -13.77 -17.53
CA ASP A 196 6.58 -12.77 -16.62
C ASP A 196 5.52 -11.69 -16.36
N VAL A 197 5.24 -11.39 -15.09
CA VAL A 197 4.33 -10.32 -14.66
C VAL A 197 5.06 -9.36 -13.75
N TRP A 198 5.02 -8.08 -14.11
CA TRP A 198 5.58 -6.97 -13.34
C TRP A 198 4.47 -6.28 -12.55
N ARG A 199 4.80 -5.91 -11.32
CA ARG A 199 3.84 -5.47 -10.31
C ARG A 199 4.37 -4.28 -9.53
N PHE A 200 3.52 -3.29 -9.30
CA PHE A 200 3.74 -2.34 -8.21
C PHE A 200 3.04 -2.84 -6.95
N HIS A 201 3.74 -2.73 -5.82
CA HIS A 201 3.25 -3.13 -4.51
C HIS A 201 2.79 -1.91 -3.73
N ILE A 202 1.68 -2.05 -3.03
CA ILE A 202 1.24 -1.14 -1.99
C ILE A 202 1.07 -2.00 -0.74
N PRO A 203 2.16 -2.24 0.02
CA PRO A 203 2.09 -2.99 1.27
C PRO A 203 1.43 -2.16 2.36
N VAL A 204 0.61 -2.82 3.17
CA VAL A 204 0.07 -2.31 4.44
C VAL A 204 0.39 -3.36 5.49
N LEU A 205 1.38 -3.07 6.34
CA LEU A 205 1.98 -4.04 7.24
C LEU A 205 1.87 -3.61 8.70
N LEU A 206 1.80 -4.61 9.56
CA LEU A 206 1.98 -4.52 10.99
C LEU A 206 3.33 -5.14 11.33
N ASP A 207 4.20 -4.37 11.97
CA ASP A 207 5.53 -4.76 12.37
C ASP A 207 5.58 -4.99 13.88
N VAL A 208 5.83 -6.23 14.28
CA VAL A 208 5.93 -6.66 15.67
C VAL A 208 7.40 -6.94 16.00
N PRO A 209 8.09 -6.05 16.73
CA PRO A 209 9.47 -6.30 17.12
C PRO A 209 9.56 -7.50 18.07
N LEU A 210 10.44 -8.44 17.75
CA LEU A 210 10.72 -9.65 18.52
C LEU A 210 12.09 -9.49 19.23
N GLY A 211 12.07 -8.73 20.32
CA GLY A 211 13.28 -8.40 21.07
C GLY A 211 14.11 -7.29 20.41
N LYS A 212 15.44 -7.36 20.54
CA LYS A 212 16.34 -6.30 20.04
C LYS A 212 16.66 -6.40 18.56
N VAL A 213 16.60 -7.62 18.00
CA VAL A 213 17.12 -7.92 16.66
C VAL A 213 16.10 -8.60 15.75
N GLY A 214 15.00 -9.12 16.31
CA GLY A 214 13.96 -9.79 15.56
C GLY A 214 12.82 -8.85 15.17
N ASN A 215 12.19 -9.10 14.03
CA ASN A 215 10.95 -8.44 13.62
C ASN A 215 10.04 -9.48 12.94
N PHE A 216 8.77 -9.45 13.29
CA PHE A 216 7.72 -10.18 12.60
C PHE A 216 6.79 -9.20 11.92
N SER A 217 6.63 -9.31 10.60
CA SER A 217 5.81 -8.40 9.81
C SER A 217 4.64 -9.18 9.22
N ILE A 218 3.44 -8.64 9.28
CA ILE A 218 2.24 -9.28 8.71
C ILE A 218 1.31 -8.23 8.14
N GLY A 219 0.70 -8.51 6.98
CA GLY A 219 -0.24 -7.56 6.41
C GLY A 219 -0.71 -7.90 5.00
N GLY A 220 -1.46 -6.97 4.42
CA GLY A 220 -1.96 -7.07 3.07
C GLY A 220 -1.04 -6.38 2.07
N VAL A 221 -0.93 -6.92 0.87
CA VAL A 221 -0.22 -6.28 -0.24
C VAL A 221 -1.19 -6.14 -1.41
N ALA A 222 -1.54 -4.90 -1.73
CA ALA A 222 -2.21 -4.59 -2.98
C ALA A 222 -1.17 -4.58 -4.11
N ASN A 223 -1.49 -5.24 -5.22
CA ASN A 223 -0.61 -5.37 -6.37
C ASN A 223 -1.28 -4.78 -7.60
N LEU A 224 -0.56 -3.88 -8.29
CA LEU A 224 -0.94 -3.38 -9.59
C LEU A 224 -0.13 -4.10 -10.68
N ASN A 225 -0.76 -5.01 -11.42
CA ASN A 225 -0.12 -5.82 -12.47
C ASN A 225 -0.03 -5.03 -13.78
N THR A 226 1.01 -4.23 -13.93
CA THR A 226 1.12 -3.24 -15.01
C THR A 226 1.58 -3.82 -16.33
N TYR A 227 2.38 -4.88 -16.32
CA TYR A 227 2.91 -5.44 -17.55
C TYR A 227 3.10 -6.96 -17.47
N ALA A 228 2.55 -7.66 -18.44
CA ALA A 228 2.69 -9.10 -18.60
C ALA A 228 3.29 -9.44 -19.96
N SER A 229 4.22 -10.40 -19.98
CA SER A 229 4.80 -10.88 -21.22
C SER A 229 5.11 -12.37 -21.16
N SER A 230 4.96 -13.04 -22.29
CA SER A 230 5.32 -14.43 -22.46
C SER A 230 6.50 -14.52 -23.43
N LYS A 231 7.46 -15.38 -23.13
CA LYS A 231 8.57 -15.71 -24.03
C LYS A 231 8.68 -17.23 -24.12
N THR A 232 8.62 -17.73 -25.35
CA THR A 232 8.84 -19.13 -25.68
C THR A 232 10.03 -19.23 -26.62
N GLN A 233 10.99 -20.09 -26.28
CA GLN A 233 12.17 -20.41 -27.07
C GLN A 233 12.12 -21.88 -27.47
N THR A 234 12.19 -22.13 -28.76
CA THR A 234 12.15 -23.45 -29.39
C THR A 234 13.47 -23.73 -30.09
N ILE A 235 13.86 -25.00 -30.09
CA ILE A 235 15.02 -25.54 -30.78
C ILE A 235 14.51 -26.52 -31.82
N SER A 236 14.88 -26.28 -33.08
CA SER A 236 14.62 -27.17 -34.21
C SER A 236 15.95 -27.42 -34.93
N GLY A 237 16.56 -28.59 -34.71
CA GLY A 237 17.94 -28.83 -35.14
C GLY A 237 18.93 -27.90 -34.43
N ASP A 238 19.74 -27.16 -35.19
CA ASP A 238 20.70 -26.15 -34.68
C ASP A 238 20.11 -24.73 -34.57
N GLU A 239 18.88 -24.52 -35.04
CA GLU A 239 18.27 -23.19 -35.03
C GLU A 239 17.47 -22.94 -33.73
N ARG A 240 17.67 -21.74 -33.18
CA ARG A 240 16.95 -21.24 -32.00
C ARG A 240 15.99 -20.15 -32.41
N GLU A 241 14.70 -20.44 -32.29
CA GLU A 241 13.65 -19.46 -32.49
C GLU A 241 13.10 -18.95 -31.15
N SER A 242 12.75 -17.67 -31.10
CA SER A 242 12.21 -17.04 -29.91
C SER A 242 10.96 -16.24 -30.26
N VAL A 243 9.83 -16.65 -29.73
CA VAL A 243 8.57 -15.92 -29.86
C VAL A 243 8.26 -15.20 -28.56
N LYS A 244 7.91 -13.91 -28.65
CA LYS A 244 7.54 -13.08 -27.50
C LYS A 244 6.16 -12.49 -27.71
N TYR A 245 5.28 -12.70 -26.75
CA TYR A 245 3.95 -12.11 -26.70
C TYR A 245 3.87 -11.07 -25.58
N LYS A 246 3.13 -10.00 -25.82
CA LYS A 246 2.92 -8.87 -24.90
C LYS A 246 1.45 -8.48 -24.87
N HIS A 247 1.09 -7.60 -23.93
CA HIS A 247 -0.25 -7.02 -23.79
C HIS A 247 -1.30 -8.13 -23.58
N PHE A 248 -1.18 -8.85 -22.48
CA PHE A 248 -2.24 -9.77 -22.07
C PHE A 248 -3.29 -8.98 -21.29
N GLN A 249 -4.49 -9.55 -21.16
CA GLN A 249 -5.53 -8.96 -20.32
C GLN A 249 -5.44 -9.50 -18.88
N GLN A 250 -4.33 -9.20 -18.20
CA GLN A 250 -4.20 -9.49 -16.77
C GLN A 250 -5.12 -8.60 -15.94
N ARG A 251 -5.51 -9.06 -14.75
CA ARG A 251 -6.18 -8.20 -13.77
C ARG A 251 -5.25 -7.07 -13.37
N LEU A 252 -5.69 -5.84 -13.50
CA LEU A 252 -4.91 -4.69 -13.06
C LEU A 252 -4.61 -4.77 -11.55
N PHE A 253 -5.56 -5.27 -10.75
CA PHE A 253 -5.45 -5.32 -9.30
C PHE A 253 -5.54 -6.75 -8.75
N THR A 254 -4.65 -7.10 -7.83
CA THR A 254 -4.71 -8.33 -7.00
C THR A 254 -4.30 -8.03 -5.57
N ALA A 255 -4.88 -8.76 -4.60
CA ALA A 255 -4.54 -8.67 -3.19
C ALA A 255 -3.86 -9.95 -2.72
N ASP A 256 -2.77 -9.78 -1.97
CA ASP A 256 -1.99 -10.85 -1.37
C ASP A 256 -1.95 -10.67 0.17
N LEU A 257 -1.83 -11.77 0.91
CA LEU A 257 -1.48 -11.77 2.32
C LEU A 257 0.03 -12.03 2.45
N PHE A 258 0.73 -11.22 3.24
CA PHE A 258 2.17 -11.30 3.44
C PHE A 258 2.49 -11.51 4.92
N ALA A 259 3.48 -12.35 5.19
CA ALA A 259 4.10 -12.45 6.50
C ALA A 259 5.61 -12.64 6.35
N SER A 260 6.40 -12.03 7.22
CA SER A 260 7.85 -12.26 7.30
C SER A 260 8.35 -12.34 8.73
N LEU A 261 9.43 -13.11 8.91
CA LEU A 261 10.16 -13.23 10.15
C LEU A 261 11.63 -12.98 9.86
N THR A 262 12.17 -11.91 10.43
CA THR A 262 13.55 -11.48 10.20
C THR A 262 14.32 -11.40 11.51
N ILE A 263 15.60 -11.77 11.51
CA ILE A 263 16.54 -11.64 12.61
C ILE A 263 17.78 -10.91 12.06
N GLU A 264 18.17 -9.82 12.70
CA GLU A 264 19.30 -8.97 12.25
C GLU A 264 19.17 -8.51 10.79
N GLY A 265 17.93 -8.28 10.34
CA GLY A 265 17.62 -7.81 8.98
C GLY A 265 17.55 -8.91 7.92
N ILE A 266 17.82 -10.18 8.24
CA ILE A 266 17.71 -11.31 7.30
C ILE A 266 16.64 -12.27 7.78
N GLY A 267 15.79 -12.73 6.87
CA GLY A 267 14.67 -13.58 7.26
C GLY A 267 14.07 -14.39 6.14
N ILE A 268 12.92 -14.96 6.49
CA ILE A 268 12.05 -15.68 5.57
C ILE A 268 10.72 -14.95 5.45
N TYR A 269 10.09 -15.06 4.29
CA TYR A 269 8.72 -14.61 4.10
C TYR A 269 7.86 -15.69 3.49
N ALA A 270 6.56 -15.53 3.70
CA ALA A 270 5.52 -16.22 2.98
C ALA A 270 4.53 -15.20 2.39
N THR A 271 4.08 -15.44 1.16
CA THR A 271 3.00 -14.66 0.53
C THR A 271 1.93 -15.60 0.04
N TRP A 272 0.67 -15.34 0.33
CA TRP A 272 -0.48 -16.08 -0.21
C TRP A 272 -1.28 -15.19 -1.16
N SER A 273 -1.42 -15.65 -2.41
CA SER A 273 -2.14 -14.98 -3.49
C SER A 273 -3.42 -15.73 -3.83
N PRO A 274 -4.57 -15.40 -3.20
CA PRO A 274 -5.85 -16.03 -3.49
C PRO A 274 -6.48 -15.56 -4.82
N MET A 275 -6.11 -14.37 -5.30
CA MET A 275 -6.63 -13.82 -6.55
C MET A 275 -5.84 -14.34 -7.74
N SER A 276 -6.56 -14.76 -8.79
CA SER A 276 -5.90 -15.14 -10.05
C SER A 276 -5.33 -13.91 -10.75
N VAL A 277 -4.17 -14.07 -11.39
CA VAL A 277 -3.58 -13.05 -12.28
C VAL A 277 -4.51 -12.66 -13.42
N PHE A 278 -5.34 -13.58 -13.91
CA PHE A 278 -6.24 -13.34 -15.04
C PHE A 278 -7.70 -13.22 -14.62
N GLY A 279 -8.48 -12.48 -15.43
CA GLY A 279 -9.94 -12.55 -15.40
C GLY A 279 -10.43 -13.84 -16.09
N ALA A 280 -11.69 -14.20 -15.86
CA ALA A 280 -12.30 -15.34 -16.54
C ALA A 280 -12.21 -15.15 -18.06
N GLY A 281 -11.75 -16.18 -18.77
CA GLY A 281 -11.60 -16.18 -20.23
C GLY A 281 -10.31 -15.58 -20.79
N PHE A 282 -9.50 -14.90 -19.97
CA PHE A 282 -8.26 -14.24 -20.43
C PHE A 282 -6.98 -15.00 -20.10
N GLY A 283 -7.09 -16.09 -19.33
CA GLY A 283 -5.96 -16.94 -19.04
C GLY A 283 -6.27 -17.99 -17.98
N PRO A 284 -5.28 -18.82 -17.62
CA PRO A 284 -5.40 -19.79 -16.54
C PRO A 284 -5.58 -19.14 -15.18
N GLU A 285 -6.12 -19.91 -14.24
CA GLU A 285 -6.24 -19.51 -12.83
C GLU A 285 -4.89 -19.55 -12.12
N LEU A 286 -4.01 -18.60 -12.41
CA LEU A 286 -2.71 -18.49 -11.74
C LEU A 286 -2.89 -17.90 -10.34
N LYS A 287 -3.08 -18.78 -9.35
CA LYS A 287 -3.10 -18.49 -7.91
C LYS A 287 -1.98 -19.27 -7.25
N GLY A 288 -1.52 -18.81 -6.09
CA GLY A 288 -0.36 -19.45 -5.50
C GLY A 288 0.01 -18.97 -4.11
N TRP A 289 1.08 -19.53 -3.59
CA TRP A 289 1.80 -19.00 -2.47
C TRP A 289 3.29 -18.95 -2.79
N SER A 290 4.03 -18.09 -2.11
CA SER A 290 5.48 -17.96 -2.25
C SER A 290 6.14 -18.12 -0.90
N ILE A 291 7.31 -18.74 -0.87
CA ILE A 291 8.21 -18.73 0.30
C ILE A 291 9.60 -18.35 -0.20
N GLY A 292 10.30 -17.53 0.55
CA GLY A 292 11.65 -17.11 0.18
C GLY A 292 12.38 -16.37 1.26
N VAL A 293 13.47 -15.74 0.84
CA VAL A 293 14.31 -14.88 1.67
C VAL A 293 13.76 -13.46 1.65
N ASP A 294 13.75 -12.83 2.81
CA ASP A 294 13.37 -11.43 3.04
C ASP A 294 14.54 -10.69 3.67
N LEU A 295 14.82 -9.49 3.19
CA LEU A 295 15.80 -8.59 3.76
C LEU A 295 15.09 -7.33 4.24
N LEU A 296 15.13 -7.13 5.55
CA LEU A 296 14.61 -5.93 6.18
C LEU A 296 15.75 -4.94 6.36
N THR A 297 15.77 -3.94 5.49
CA THR A 297 16.70 -2.82 5.54
C THR A 297 16.11 -1.70 6.40
N PHE A 298 16.96 -1.09 7.24
CA PHE A 298 16.62 -0.05 8.22
C PHE A 298 16.63 1.35 7.61
#